data_AF-A0A9E2K9G6-F1
#
_entry.id   AF-A0A9E2K9G6-F1
#
_cell.length_a   1.000
_cell.length_b   1.000
_cell.length_c   1.000
_cell.angle_alpha   90.00
_cell.angle_beta   90.00
_cell.angle_gamma   90.00
#
_symmetry.space_group_name_H-M   'P 1'
#
loop_
_entity.id
_entity.type
_entity.pdbx_description
1 polymer ?
#
loop_
_entity_poly.entity_id
_entity_poly.type
_entity_poly.pdbx_seq_one_letter_code
_entity_poly.pdbx_strand_id
1 'polypeptide(L)'
;MRKFLIVSLSSTLIIGVTYFLPYGAWAELGALPAHPLIVHAVVVLLPLLSILLIVGLFKKDLLKKFHIVIIGIIALSTVGVLAAKSSGDSLSAAVGLPEFHAEWGNNLVPLAMALFASFVLFSFFSFHRTIKVASSTLGVLVAFLAVGTVGMTYVVGHSGAESVWKDRYAFAKDQEGSNSRKISLAEVRTHNSSTDCWTIVGDNVYDVTSFVSRHPAGSSAIKEMCGTNASEDYLGEHSGQQEPEMWLEKLKIGTLKP
;
A
#
# COMPACT_ATOMS: atom_id res chain seq x y z
N MET A 1 -40.27 -4.43 -8.89
CA MET A 1 -40.22 -4.90 -7.49
C MET A 1 -39.61 -6.30 -7.34
N ARG A 2 -40.08 -7.37 -8.03
CA ARG A 2 -39.49 -8.72 -7.91
C ARG A 2 -37.96 -8.78 -8.12
N LYS A 3 -37.45 -8.25 -9.24
CA LYS A 3 -36.00 -8.22 -9.53
C LYS A 3 -35.20 -7.46 -8.45
N PHE A 4 -35.73 -6.34 -7.99
CA PHE A 4 -35.12 -5.53 -6.93
C PHE A 4 -35.00 -6.32 -5.62
N LEU A 5 -36.06 -7.01 -5.20
CA LEU A 5 -36.05 -7.82 -3.97
C LEU A 5 -35.04 -8.97 -4.07
N ILE A 6 -35.02 -9.69 -5.19
CA ILE A 6 -34.08 -10.80 -5.41
C ILE A 6 -32.64 -10.30 -5.27
N VAL A 7 -32.27 -9.25 -6.02
CA VAL A 7 -30.89 -8.75 -6.03
C VAL A 7 -30.50 -8.13 -4.68
N SER A 8 -31.38 -7.37 -4.05
CA SER A 8 -31.06 -6.73 -2.76
C SER A 8 -30.90 -7.77 -1.65
N LEU A 9 -31.81 -8.75 -1.56
CA LEU A 9 -31.73 -9.80 -0.55
C LEU A 9 -30.55 -10.74 -0.78
N SER A 10 -30.28 -11.15 -2.03
CA SER A 10 -29.11 -11.96 -2.34
C SER A 10 -27.81 -11.20 -2.04
N SER A 11 -27.76 -9.90 -2.35
CA SER A 11 -26.59 -9.06 -2.06
C SER A 11 -26.35 -8.94 -0.57
N THR A 12 -27.40 -8.66 0.22
CA THR A 12 -27.30 -8.62 1.69
C THR A 12 -26.86 -9.97 2.26
N LEU A 13 -27.39 -11.08 1.74
CA LEU A 13 -26.99 -12.42 2.16
C LEU A 13 -25.52 -12.69 1.85
N ILE A 14 -25.06 -12.37 0.64
CA ILE A 14 -23.65 -12.55 0.24
C ILE A 14 -22.73 -11.73 1.14
N ILE A 15 -23.02 -10.45 1.35
CA ILE A 15 -22.23 -9.59 2.24
C ILE A 15 -22.19 -10.17 3.66
N GLY A 16 -23.35 -10.61 4.18
CA GLY A 16 -23.45 -11.23 5.50
C GLY A 16 -22.62 -12.52 5.59
N VAL A 17 -22.75 -13.44 4.63
CA VAL A 17 -21.96 -14.67 4.60
C VAL A 17 -20.47 -14.36 4.52
N THR A 18 -20.05 -13.45 3.62
CA THR A 18 -18.64 -13.04 3.50
C THR A 18 -18.10 -12.45 4.80
N TYR A 19 -18.88 -11.64 5.51
CA TYR A 19 -18.47 -11.05 6.79
C TYR A 19 -18.15 -12.11 7.86
N PHE A 20 -18.86 -13.24 7.84
CA PHE A 20 -18.69 -14.34 8.80
C PHE A 20 -17.81 -15.48 8.28
N LEU A 21 -17.13 -15.33 7.13
CA LEU A 21 -16.17 -16.32 6.68
C LEU A 21 -15.02 -16.45 7.69
N PRO A 22 -14.45 -17.65 7.85
CA PRO A 22 -13.38 -17.88 8.82
C PRO A 22 -12.13 -17.08 8.47
N TYR A 23 -11.32 -16.80 9.50
CA TYR A 23 -9.99 -16.22 9.33
C TYR A 23 -9.16 -17.08 8.36
N GLY A 24 -8.50 -16.43 7.40
CA GLY A 24 -7.71 -17.10 6.37
C GLY A 24 -8.49 -17.54 5.13
N ALA A 25 -9.83 -17.39 5.07
CA ALA A 25 -10.62 -17.70 3.88
C ALA A 25 -10.15 -16.95 2.61
N TRP A 26 -9.51 -15.79 2.82
CA TRP A 26 -8.94 -14.94 1.78
C TRP A 26 -7.42 -14.81 1.91
N ALA A 27 -6.72 -15.75 2.55
CA ALA A 27 -5.27 -15.59 2.77
C ALA A 27 -4.48 -15.57 1.45
N GLU A 28 -4.78 -16.52 0.55
CA GLU A 28 -3.99 -16.78 -0.66
C GLU A 28 -4.86 -16.99 -1.89
N LEU A 29 -4.33 -16.61 -3.05
CA LEU A 29 -4.86 -16.92 -4.37
C LEU A 29 -3.71 -17.43 -5.24
N GLY A 30 -3.76 -18.70 -5.64
CA GLY A 30 -2.74 -19.29 -6.49
C GLY A 30 -1.33 -19.27 -5.87
N ALA A 31 -1.23 -19.59 -4.57
CA ALA A 31 0.00 -19.55 -3.77
C ALA A 31 0.66 -18.17 -3.62
N LEU A 32 -0.07 -17.09 -3.93
CA LEU A 32 0.34 -15.72 -3.66
C LEU A 32 -0.57 -15.12 -2.58
N PRO A 33 -0.07 -14.20 -1.74
CA PRO A 33 -0.91 -13.45 -0.82
C PRO A 33 -2.06 -12.78 -1.58
N ALA A 34 -3.29 -13.01 -1.15
CA ALA A 34 -4.45 -12.52 -1.89
C ALA A 34 -4.61 -11.00 -1.77
N HIS A 35 -4.07 -10.38 -0.71
CA HIS A 35 -4.30 -8.97 -0.41
C HIS A 35 -3.90 -8.04 -1.56
N PRO A 36 -2.64 -8.06 -2.08
CA PRO A 36 -2.28 -7.25 -3.25
C PRO A 36 -3.13 -7.55 -4.51
N LEU A 37 -3.66 -8.76 -4.66
CA LEU A 37 -4.47 -9.13 -5.81
C LEU A 37 -5.89 -8.57 -5.71
N ILE A 38 -6.49 -8.62 -4.52
CA ILE A 38 -7.86 -8.18 -4.26
C ILE A 38 -7.97 -6.64 -4.22
N VAL A 39 -6.97 -5.95 -3.65
CA VAL A 39 -7.05 -4.49 -3.45
C VAL A 39 -7.23 -3.71 -4.75
N HIS A 40 -6.70 -4.18 -5.89
CA HIS A 40 -6.88 -3.53 -7.19
C HIS A 40 -8.35 -3.40 -7.58
N ALA A 41 -9.15 -4.44 -7.35
CA ALA A 41 -10.58 -4.40 -7.61
C ALA A 41 -11.28 -3.38 -6.70
N VAL A 42 -10.88 -3.30 -5.42
CA VAL A 42 -11.46 -2.38 -4.43
C VAL A 42 -11.14 -0.93 -4.77
N VAL A 43 -9.86 -0.60 -4.99
CA VAL A 43 -9.39 0.77 -5.23
C VAL A 43 -9.86 1.34 -6.56
N VAL A 44 -10.32 0.50 -7.49
CA VAL A 44 -10.92 0.93 -8.76
C VAL A 44 -12.44 1.01 -8.67
N LEU A 45 -13.10 -0.09 -8.28
CA LEU A 45 -14.57 -0.19 -8.38
C LEU A 45 -15.28 0.71 -7.38
N LEU A 46 -14.84 0.73 -6.12
CA LEU A 46 -15.52 1.44 -5.05
C LEU A 46 -15.55 2.97 -5.24
N PRO A 47 -14.44 3.66 -5.57
CA PRO A 47 -14.47 5.10 -5.83
C PRO A 47 -15.19 5.46 -7.13
N LEU A 48 -15.03 4.68 -8.21
CA LEU A 48 -15.77 4.91 -9.46
C LEU A 48 -17.28 4.82 -9.24
N LEU A 49 -17.72 3.85 -8.45
CA LEU A 49 -19.11 3.65 -8.10
C LEU A 49 -19.64 4.76 -7.20
N SER A 50 -18.84 5.22 -6.24
CA SER A 50 -19.16 6.37 -5.40
C SER A 50 -19.34 7.65 -6.22
N ILE A 51 -18.46 7.90 -7.18
CA ILE A 51 -18.58 9.02 -8.13
C ILE A 51 -19.83 8.87 -9.01
N LEU A 52 -20.09 7.66 -9.53
CA LEU A 52 -21.31 7.37 -10.29
C LEU A 52 -22.58 7.66 -9.48
N LEU A 53 -22.60 7.31 -8.19
CA LEU A 53 -23.72 7.61 -7.30
C LEU A 53 -23.90 9.12 -7.13
N ILE A 54 -22.82 9.87 -6.85
CA ILE A 54 -22.86 11.33 -6.70
C ILE A 54 -23.43 12.00 -7.96
N VAL A 55 -22.88 11.67 -9.14
CA VAL A 55 -23.37 12.19 -10.43
C VAL A 55 -24.80 11.74 -10.71
N GLY A 56 -25.12 10.49 -10.39
CA GLY A 56 -26.42 9.88 -10.58
C GLY A 56 -27.53 10.56 -9.78
N LEU A 57 -27.24 11.11 -8.60
CA LEU A 57 -28.23 11.83 -7.79
C LEU A 57 -28.79 13.07 -8.52
N PHE A 58 -28.02 13.67 -9.43
CA PHE A 58 -28.48 14.75 -10.33
C PHE A 58 -29.19 14.23 -11.58
N LYS A 59 -28.92 12.99 -12.00
CA LYS A 59 -29.52 12.32 -13.16
C LYS A 59 -30.37 11.13 -12.73
N LYS A 60 -31.47 11.39 -12.02
CA LYS A 60 -32.31 10.35 -11.39
C LYS A 60 -32.85 9.30 -12.36
N ASP A 61 -33.10 9.65 -13.63
CA ASP A 61 -33.56 8.68 -14.64
C ASP A 61 -32.49 7.64 -14.97
N LEU A 62 -31.21 8.06 -15.00
CA LEU A 62 -30.08 7.16 -15.18
C LEU A 62 -29.97 6.20 -14.00
N LEU A 63 -30.02 6.72 -12.76
CA LEU A 63 -30.03 5.87 -11.56
C LEU A 63 -31.23 4.92 -11.55
N LYS A 64 -32.43 5.39 -11.89
CA LYS A 64 -33.63 4.56 -11.95
C LYS A 64 -33.46 3.41 -12.93
N LYS A 65 -32.86 3.65 -14.10
CA LYS A 65 -32.60 2.65 -15.14
C LYS A 65 -31.65 1.56 -14.66
N PHE A 66 -30.60 1.93 -13.92
CA PHE A 66 -29.49 1.02 -13.58
C PHE A 66 -29.42 0.62 -12.10
N HIS A 67 -30.34 1.07 -11.22
CA HIS A 67 -30.21 0.88 -9.76
C HIS A 67 -30.02 -0.58 -9.35
N ILE A 68 -30.65 -1.55 -10.02
CA ILE A 68 -30.51 -2.97 -9.69
C ILE A 68 -29.08 -3.45 -9.98
N VAL A 69 -28.51 -3.03 -11.11
CA VAL A 69 -27.12 -3.35 -11.48
C VAL A 69 -26.15 -2.67 -10.51
N ILE A 70 -26.41 -1.41 -10.19
CA ILE A 70 -25.61 -0.64 -9.22
C ILE A 70 -25.62 -1.33 -7.85
N ILE A 71 -26.77 -1.81 -7.34
CA ILE A 71 -26.84 -2.58 -6.08
C ILE A 71 -25.93 -3.80 -6.13
N GLY A 72 -25.95 -4.57 -7.21
CA GLY A 72 -25.08 -5.75 -7.38
C GLY A 72 -23.59 -5.39 -7.41
N ILE A 73 -23.21 -4.32 -8.11
CA ILE A 73 -21.81 -3.85 -8.18
C ILE A 73 -21.35 -3.28 -6.84
N ILE A 74 -22.20 -2.54 -6.11
CA ILE A 74 -21.87 -2.07 -4.76
C ILE A 74 -21.66 -3.27 -3.85
N ALA A 75 -22.54 -4.27 -3.90
CA ALA A 75 -22.40 -5.48 -3.09
C ALA A 75 -21.10 -6.21 -3.38
N LEU A 76 -20.74 -6.38 -4.66
CA LEU A 76 -19.46 -6.97 -5.06
C LEU A 76 -18.28 -6.15 -4.55
N SER A 77 -18.36 -4.81 -4.61
CA SER A 77 -17.33 -3.92 -4.08
C SER A 77 -17.20 -4.04 -2.56
N THR A 78 -18.32 -4.14 -1.83
CA THR A 78 -18.35 -4.37 -0.37
C THR A 78 -17.73 -5.72 -0.01
N VAL A 79 -18.04 -6.78 -0.76
CA VAL A 79 -17.39 -8.10 -0.62
C VAL A 79 -15.88 -7.98 -0.84
N GLY A 80 -15.45 -7.24 -1.87
CA GLY A 80 -14.05 -6.94 -2.12
C GLY A 80 -13.37 -6.24 -0.94
N VAL A 81 -14.02 -5.26 -0.32
CA VAL A 81 -13.50 -4.58 0.89
C VAL A 81 -13.34 -5.55 2.06
N LEU A 82 -14.34 -6.41 2.31
CA LEU A 82 -14.26 -7.44 3.36
C LEU A 82 -13.11 -8.43 3.10
N ALA A 83 -12.98 -8.90 1.86
CA ALA A 83 -11.92 -9.80 1.45
C ALA A 83 -10.55 -9.13 1.53
N ALA A 84 -10.42 -7.84 1.16
CA ALA A 84 -9.19 -7.07 1.28
C ALA A 84 -8.77 -6.91 2.75
N LYS A 85 -9.69 -6.60 3.66
CA LYS A 85 -9.39 -6.56 5.10
C LYS A 85 -8.93 -7.93 5.61
N SER A 86 -9.72 -8.98 5.35
CA SER A 86 -9.42 -10.34 5.85
C SER A 86 -8.09 -10.88 5.31
N SER A 87 -7.80 -10.65 4.03
CA SER A 87 -6.53 -11.02 3.40
C SER A 87 -5.36 -10.18 3.94
N GLY A 88 -5.58 -8.90 4.27
CA GLY A 88 -4.59 -8.03 4.89
C GLY A 88 -4.24 -8.46 6.32
N ASP A 89 -5.26 -8.82 7.11
CA ASP A 89 -5.07 -9.38 8.45
C ASP A 89 -4.22 -10.68 8.36
N SER A 90 -4.53 -11.55 7.40
CA SER A 90 -3.77 -12.79 7.14
C SER A 90 -2.31 -12.51 6.74
N LEU A 91 -2.09 -11.53 5.86
CA LEU A 91 -0.77 -11.12 5.41
C LEU A 91 0.06 -10.53 6.57
N SER A 92 -0.56 -9.81 7.50
CA SER A 92 0.14 -9.19 8.64
C SER A 92 0.87 -10.20 9.53
N ALA A 93 0.37 -11.45 9.59
CA ALA A 93 1.01 -12.54 10.32
C ALA A 93 2.36 -12.95 9.70
N ALA A 94 2.56 -12.71 8.41
CA ALA A 94 3.77 -13.10 7.68
C ALA A 94 4.76 -11.94 7.50
N VAL A 95 4.28 -10.71 7.29
CA VAL A 95 5.14 -9.56 6.92
C VAL A 95 5.12 -8.40 7.93
N GLY A 96 4.43 -8.58 9.06
CA GLY A 96 4.23 -7.55 10.07
C GLY A 96 2.99 -6.67 9.79
N LEU A 97 2.52 -6.00 10.84
CA LEU A 97 1.31 -5.19 10.80
C LEU A 97 1.64 -3.71 10.51
N PRO A 98 1.23 -3.15 9.36
CA PRO A 98 1.27 -1.71 9.15
C PRO A 98 0.07 -1.06 9.86
N GLU A 99 0.23 -0.72 11.15
CA GLU A 99 -0.87 -0.27 12.05
C GLU A 99 -1.73 0.85 11.43
N PHE A 100 -1.11 1.90 10.90
CA PHE A 100 -1.84 3.00 10.26
C PHE A 100 -2.68 2.53 9.07
N HIS A 101 -2.13 1.68 8.19
CA HIS A 101 -2.87 1.15 7.05
C HIS A 101 -4.02 0.24 7.50
N ALA A 102 -3.78 -0.61 8.50
CA ALA A 102 -4.78 -1.52 9.04
C ALA A 102 -5.95 -0.78 9.71
N GLU A 103 -5.68 0.30 10.45
CA GLU A 103 -6.72 1.14 11.06
C GLU A 103 -7.65 1.75 10.01
N TRP A 104 -7.09 2.38 8.98
CA TRP A 104 -7.90 2.91 7.87
C TRP A 104 -8.63 1.77 7.14
N GLY A 105 -7.99 0.62 6.91
CA GLY A 105 -8.63 -0.55 6.31
C GLY A 105 -9.87 -1.02 7.09
N ASN A 106 -9.78 -1.05 8.42
CA ASN A 106 -10.88 -1.42 9.31
C ASN A 106 -12.06 -0.44 9.23
N ASN A 107 -11.76 0.85 9.13
CA ASN A 107 -12.76 1.92 9.02
C ASN A 107 -13.46 1.95 7.64
N LEU A 108 -12.86 1.41 6.58
CA LEU A 108 -13.47 1.35 5.25
C LEU A 108 -14.61 0.34 5.17
N VAL A 109 -14.57 -0.75 5.96
CA VAL A 109 -15.62 -1.78 6.00
C VAL A 109 -17.00 -1.22 6.37
N PRO A 110 -17.20 -0.60 7.56
CA PRO A 110 -18.51 -0.09 7.94
C PRO A 110 -19.02 1.00 6.98
N LEU A 111 -18.11 1.80 6.42
CA LEU A 111 -18.44 2.81 5.43
C LEU A 111 -18.99 2.21 4.13
N ALA A 112 -18.34 1.19 3.58
CA ALA A 112 -18.80 0.49 2.38
C ALA A 112 -20.14 -0.22 2.61
N MET A 113 -20.34 -0.83 3.79
CA MET A 113 -21.62 -1.45 4.17
C MET A 113 -22.74 -0.41 4.33
N ALA A 114 -22.45 0.74 4.93
CA ALA A 114 -23.40 1.85 5.06
C ALA A 114 -23.78 2.43 3.69
N LEU A 115 -22.83 2.57 2.77
CA LEU A 115 -23.10 3.02 1.41
C LEU A 115 -24.02 2.03 0.66
N PHE A 116 -23.76 0.72 0.78
CA PHE A 116 -24.63 -0.32 0.23
C PHE A 116 -26.06 -0.24 0.80
N ALA A 117 -26.20 -0.25 2.12
CA ALA A 117 -27.50 -0.25 2.79
C ALA A 117 -28.30 1.02 2.47
N SER A 118 -27.65 2.19 2.54
CA SER A 118 -28.28 3.48 2.23
C SER A 118 -28.72 3.55 0.76
N PHE A 119 -27.94 3.01 -0.19
CA PHE A 119 -28.35 2.99 -1.59
C PHE A 119 -29.51 2.02 -1.88
N VAL A 120 -29.54 0.85 -1.23
CA VAL A 120 -30.69 -0.08 -1.32
C VAL A 120 -31.96 0.59 -0.82
N LEU A 121 -31.89 1.27 0.34
CA LEU A 121 -33.02 2.02 0.90
C LEU A 121 -33.41 3.19 0.00
N PHE A 122 -32.45 3.97 -0.47
CA PHE A 122 -32.67 5.08 -1.40
C PHE A 122 -33.40 4.59 -2.66
N SER A 123 -32.94 3.49 -3.25
CA SER A 123 -33.53 2.89 -4.44
C SER A 123 -34.97 2.44 -4.19
N PHE A 124 -35.24 1.80 -3.04
CA PHE A 124 -36.59 1.38 -2.67
C PHE A 124 -37.54 2.57 -2.51
N PHE A 125 -37.16 3.57 -1.72
CA PHE A 125 -38.02 4.73 -1.44
C PHE A 125 -38.17 5.67 -2.64
N SER A 126 -37.14 5.80 -3.48
CA SER A 126 -37.17 6.66 -4.66
C SER A 126 -37.90 6.04 -5.84
N PHE A 127 -37.73 4.74 -6.09
CA PHE A 127 -38.17 4.12 -7.35
C PHE A 127 -39.30 3.10 -7.19
N HIS A 128 -39.62 2.65 -5.97
CA HIS A 128 -40.68 1.67 -5.73
C HIS A 128 -41.81 2.17 -4.83
N ARG A 129 -41.48 2.93 -3.77
CA ARG A 129 -42.50 3.54 -2.89
C ARG A 129 -42.76 5.02 -3.20
N THR A 130 -41.84 5.70 -3.87
CA THR A 130 -41.91 7.12 -4.24
C THR A 130 -42.20 8.08 -3.08
N ILE A 131 -41.59 7.83 -1.91
CA ILE A 131 -41.76 8.67 -0.70
C ILE A 131 -40.72 9.81 -0.74
N LYS A 132 -41.15 11.04 -1.03
CA LYS A 132 -40.26 12.20 -1.29
C LYS A 132 -39.31 12.53 -0.14
N VAL A 133 -39.80 12.54 1.10
CA VAL A 133 -38.99 12.88 2.28
C VAL A 133 -37.88 11.85 2.46
N ALA A 134 -38.24 10.56 2.53
CA ALA A 134 -37.27 9.46 2.65
C ALA A 134 -36.27 9.42 1.48
N SER A 135 -36.74 9.67 0.25
CA SER A 135 -35.88 9.70 -0.93
C SER A 135 -34.84 10.82 -0.86
N SER A 136 -35.24 11.99 -0.36
CA SER A 136 -34.35 13.16 -0.27
C SER A 136 -33.32 12.99 0.84
N THR A 137 -33.75 12.53 2.03
CA THR A 137 -32.84 12.28 3.17
C THR A 137 -31.84 11.18 2.86
N LEU A 138 -32.28 10.06 2.28
CA LEU A 138 -31.38 8.98 1.87
C LEU A 138 -30.46 9.39 0.72
N GLY A 139 -30.92 10.24 -0.20
CA GLY A 139 -30.08 10.78 -1.28
C GLY A 139 -28.92 11.62 -0.72
N VAL A 140 -29.20 12.48 0.26
CA VAL A 140 -28.16 13.26 0.97
C VAL A 140 -27.20 12.33 1.72
N LEU A 141 -27.71 11.33 2.43
CA LEU A 141 -26.88 10.34 3.12
C LEU A 141 -25.96 9.58 2.15
N VAL A 142 -26.50 9.10 1.02
CA VAL A 142 -25.71 8.42 -0.03
C VAL A 142 -24.62 9.34 -0.56
N ALA A 143 -24.89 10.64 -0.78
CA ALA A 143 -23.90 11.60 -1.23
C ALA A 143 -22.74 11.73 -0.23
N PHE A 144 -23.04 11.93 1.06
CA PHE A 144 -22.02 12.03 2.11
C PHE A 144 -21.20 10.76 2.25
N LEU A 145 -21.85 9.59 2.27
CA LEU A 145 -21.16 8.31 2.34
C LEU A 145 -20.29 8.04 1.11
N ALA A 146 -20.75 8.42 -0.09
CA ALA A 146 -19.99 8.27 -1.33
C ALA A 146 -18.75 9.18 -1.34
N VAL A 147 -18.87 10.44 -0.90
CA VAL A 147 -17.72 11.36 -0.77
C VAL A 147 -16.73 10.83 0.28
N GLY A 148 -17.25 10.41 1.44
CA GLY A 148 -16.44 9.78 2.48
C GLY A 148 -15.73 8.53 1.96
N THR A 149 -16.41 7.72 1.15
CA THR A 149 -15.84 6.49 0.56
C THR A 149 -14.68 6.81 -0.38
N VAL A 150 -14.80 7.82 -1.25
CA VAL A 150 -13.71 8.26 -2.14
C VAL A 150 -12.50 8.72 -1.32
N GLY A 151 -12.71 9.59 -0.33
CA GLY A 151 -11.63 10.08 0.54
C GLY A 151 -10.98 8.95 1.33
N MET A 152 -11.78 8.04 1.88
CA MET A 152 -11.31 6.90 2.65
C MET A 152 -10.51 5.92 1.80
N THR A 153 -10.98 5.60 0.58
CA THR A 153 -10.23 4.75 -0.36
C THR A 153 -8.88 5.37 -0.70
N TYR A 154 -8.81 6.70 -0.87
CA TYR A 154 -7.53 7.40 -1.06
C TYR A 154 -6.61 7.23 0.16
N VAL A 155 -7.09 7.47 1.38
CA VAL A 155 -6.26 7.38 2.59
C VAL A 155 -5.75 5.96 2.82
N VAL A 156 -6.61 4.94 2.68
CA VAL A 156 -6.22 3.52 2.78
C VAL A 156 -5.18 3.15 1.71
N GLY A 157 -5.40 3.60 0.47
CA GLY A 157 -4.49 3.33 -0.64
C GLY A 157 -3.12 4.02 -0.46
N HIS A 158 -3.13 5.29 -0.05
CA HIS A 158 -1.91 6.06 0.18
C HIS A 158 -1.07 5.48 1.33
N SER A 159 -1.69 5.16 2.47
CA SER A 159 -0.98 4.55 3.60
C SER A 159 -0.46 3.15 3.29
N GLY A 160 -1.17 2.37 2.46
CA GLY A 160 -0.70 1.08 1.97
C GLY A 160 0.47 1.21 0.99
N ALA A 161 0.45 2.22 0.11
CA ALA A 161 1.58 2.50 -0.76
C ALA A 161 2.79 2.98 0.04
N GLU A 162 2.59 3.81 1.06
CA GLU A 162 3.66 4.31 1.92
C GLU A 162 4.36 3.17 2.66
N SER A 163 3.61 2.23 3.25
CA SER A 163 4.17 1.12 4.03
C SER A 163 5.02 0.15 3.20
N VAL A 164 4.74 0.03 1.90
CA VAL A 164 5.48 -0.89 1.01
C VAL A 164 6.61 -0.18 0.29
N TRP A 165 6.37 1.03 -0.22
CA TRP A 165 7.22 1.64 -1.25
C TRP A 165 8.10 2.79 -0.76
N LYS A 166 7.76 3.48 0.33
CA LYS A 166 8.46 4.71 0.74
C LYS A 166 9.97 4.51 0.88
N ASP A 167 10.37 3.56 1.70
CA ASP A 167 11.78 3.31 2.00
C ASP A 167 12.49 2.62 0.82
N ARG A 168 11.78 1.71 0.12
CA ARG A 168 12.32 1.02 -1.06
C ARG A 168 12.62 2.00 -2.19
N TYR A 169 11.72 2.95 -2.43
CA TYR A 169 11.87 3.97 -3.45
C TYR A 169 12.95 4.98 -3.06
N ALA A 170 12.99 5.42 -1.81
CA ALA A 170 14.05 6.29 -1.31
C ALA A 170 15.43 5.65 -1.50
N PHE A 171 15.58 4.40 -1.06
CA PHE A 171 16.82 3.65 -1.24
C PHE A 171 17.21 3.50 -2.71
N ALA A 172 16.27 3.09 -3.58
CA ALA A 172 16.56 2.92 -5.01
C ALA A 172 16.99 4.24 -5.68
N LYS A 173 16.34 5.35 -5.32
CA LYS A 173 16.66 6.69 -5.83
C LYS A 173 18.04 7.16 -5.37
N ASP A 174 18.39 6.91 -4.11
CA ASP A 174 19.71 7.26 -3.57
C ASP A 174 20.82 6.45 -4.26
N GLN A 175 20.57 5.16 -4.51
CA GLN A 175 21.49 4.30 -5.26
C GLN A 175 21.71 4.76 -6.71
N GLU A 176 20.67 5.23 -7.41
CA GLU A 176 20.81 5.78 -8.75
C GLU A 176 21.71 7.03 -8.77
N GLY A 177 21.51 7.95 -7.81
CA GLY A 177 22.35 9.12 -7.64
C GLY A 177 23.81 8.75 -7.35
N SER A 178 24.03 7.80 -6.43
CA SER A 178 25.34 7.27 -6.09
C SER A 178 26.06 6.63 -7.30
N ASN A 179 25.38 5.77 -8.06
CA ASN A 179 25.95 5.15 -9.25
C ASN A 179 26.38 6.17 -10.33
N SER A 180 25.68 7.31 -10.42
CA SER A 180 26.03 8.39 -11.36
C SER A 180 27.20 9.26 -10.89
N ARG A 181 27.48 9.32 -9.58
CA ARG A 181 28.55 10.15 -9.02
C ARG A 181 29.92 9.50 -9.29
N LYS A 182 30.77 10.22 -10.02
CA LYS A 182 32.15 9.82 -10.31
C LYS A 182 33.12 10.54 -9.37
N ILE A 183 33.78 9.80 -8.48
CA ILE A 183 34.65 10.32 -7.42
C ILE A 183 36.11 10.05 -7.79
N SER A 184 36.98 11.05 -7.61
CA SER A 184 38.42 10.86 -7.89
C SER A 184 39.16 10.23 -6.72
N LEU A 185 40.24 9.51 -6.98
CA LEU A 185 41.11 8.99 -5.92
C LEU A 185 41.65 10.10 -5.00
N ALA A 186 41.89 11.30 -5.54
CA ALA A 186 42.33 12.45 -4.77
C ALA A 186 41.27 12.92 -3.77
N GLU A 187 40.00 12.89 -4.15
CA GLU A 187 38.85 13.19 -3.27
C GLU A 187 38.72 12.11 -2.20
N VAL A 188 38.79 10.82 -2.54
CA VAL A 188 38.75 9.74 -1.52
C VAL A 188 39.82 9.94 -0.45
N ARG A 189 41.05 10.28 -0.84
CA ARG A 189 42.18 10.47 0.08
C ARG A 189 41.99 11.61 1.08
N THR A 190 41.09 12.57 0.84
CA THR A 190 40.81 13.64 1.83
C THR A 190 39.94 13.15 2.97
N HIS A 191 39.21 12.05 2.79
CA HIS A 191 38.32 11.43 3.77
C HIS A 191 39.02 10.25 4.47
N ASN A 192 40.06 10.55 5.25
CA ASN A 192 41.01 9.58 5.79
C ASN A 192 41.02 9.44 7.32
N SER A 193 39.93 9.82 8.00
CA SER A 193 39.84 9.80 9.46
C SER A 193 38.62 9.04 9.95
N SER A 194 38.61 8.55 11.19
CA SER A 194 37.45 7.80 11.74
C SER A 194 36.15 8.61 11.84
N THR A 195 36.23 9.94 11.79
CA THR A 195 35.09 10.86 11.78
C THR A 195 34.75 11.40 10.40
N ASP A 196 35.53 11.02 9.39
CA ASP A 196 35.35 11.36 7.98
C ASP A 196 36.14 10.34 7.14
N CYS A 197 35.52 9.18 6.89
CA CYS A 197 36.16 7.96 6.40
C CYS A 197 35.47 7.48 5.13
N TRP A 198 36.13 7.63 3.99
CA TRP A 198 35.72 6.98 2.74
C TRP A 198 36.68 5.86 2.38
N THR A 199 36.21 4.84 1.68
CA THR A 199 37.06 3.76 1.19
C THR A 199 36.58 3.25 -0.17
N ILE A 200 37.46 2.55 -0.89
CA ILE A 200 37.17 1.95 -2.19
C ILE A 200 37.09 0.43 -2.04
N VAL A 201 36.03 -0.18 -2.56
CA VAL A 201 35.91 -1.64 -2.73
C VAL A 201 35.45 -1.92 -4.17
N GLY A 202 36.29 -2.63 -4.93
CA GLY A 202 36.14 -2.76 -6.38
C GLY A 202 36.23 -1.40 -7.07
N ASP A 203 35.24 -1.08 -7.90
CA ASP A 203 35.14 0.21 -8.61
C ASP A 203 34.24 1.23 -7.88
N ASN A 204 33.78 0.90 -6.67
CA ASN A 204 32.82 1.70 -5.91
C ASN A 204 33.50 2.45 -4.76
N VAL A 205 32.97 3.62 -4.42
CA VAL A 205 33.40 4.45 -3.28
C VAL A 205 32.30 4.47 -2.23
N TYR A 206 32.68 4.27 -0.98
CA TYR A 206 31.76 4.13 0.16
C TYR A 206 32.11 5.14 1.25
N ASP A 207 31.09 5.79 1.80
CA ASP A 207 31.21 6.59 3.03
C ASP A 207 30.93 5.69 4.23
N VAL A 208 31.99 5.22 4.87
CA VAL A 208 31.90 4.31 6.02
C VAL A 208 31.99 5.04 7.36
N THR A 209 31.98 6.37 7.37
CA THR A 209 32.14 7.22 8.56
C THR A 209 31.20 6.80 9.69
N SER A 210 29.92 6.65 9.38
CA SER A 210 28.91 6.27 10.38
C SER A 210 29.06 4.82 10.86
N PHE A 211 29.80 3.99 10.13
CA PHE A 211 29.94 2.56 10.38
C PHE A 211 31.21 2.21 11.17
N VAL A 212 32.23 3.07 11.15
CA VAL A 212 33.51 2.86 11.85
C VAL A 212 33.31 2.40 13.31
N SER A 213 32.46 3.07 14.09
CA SER A 213 32.24 2.74 15.50
C SER A 213 31.30 1.56 15.74
N ARG A 214 30.61 1.08 14.70
CA ARG A 214 29.60 0.01 14.76
C ARG A 214 30.08 -1.30 14.14
N HIS A 215 31.31 -1.32 13.62
CA HIS A 215 31.86 -2.50 12.98
C HIS A 215 32.00 -3.66 13.98
N PRO A 216 31.47 -4.87 13.69
CA PRO A 216 31.50 -6.00 14.62
C PRO A 216 32.89 -6.42 15.10
N ALA A 217 33.92 -6.29 14.25
CA ALA A 217 35.32 -6.58 14.62
C ALA A 217 36.04 -5.41 15.32
N GLY A 218 35.30 -4.34 15.65
CA GLY A 218 35.84 -3.13 16.25
C GLY A 218 36.26 -2.07 15.23
N SER A 219 36.40 -0.83 15.71
CA SER A 219 36.68 0.34 14.88
C SER A 219 38.08 0.38 14.29
N SER A 220 39.05 -0.27 14.93
CA SER A 220 40.43 -0.37 14.42
C SER A 220 40.51 -1.07 13.07
N ALA A 221 39.64 -2.06 12.83
CA ALA A 221 39.61 -2.82 11.58
C ALA A 221 39.24 -1.96 10.35
N ILE A 222 38.47 -0.88 10.53
CA ILE A 222 38.11 0.03 9.43
C ILE A 222 39.02 1.25 9.38
N LYS A 223 39.56 1.69 10.52
CA LYS A 223 40.31 2.96 10.62
C LYS A 223 41.50 3.02 9.66
N GLU A 224 42.16 1.90 9.40
CA GLU A 224 43.30 1.82 8.48
C GLU A 224 42.90 1.90 7.00
N MET A 225 41.61 1.72 6.71
CA MET A 225 41.04 1.72 5.36
C MET A 225 40.48 3.08 4.92
N CYS A 226 40.52 4.08 5.81
CA CYS A 226 40.05 5.42 5.50
C CYS A 226 40.99 6.11 4.49
N GLY A 227 40.41 6.61 3.40
CA GLY A 227 41.11 7.29 2.31
C GLY A 227 41.87 6.37 1.36
N THR A 228 41.71 5.05 1.47
CA THR A 228 42.47 4.05 0.71
C THR A 228 41.57 3.12 -0.12
N ASN A 229 42.20 2.21 -0.86
CA ASN A 229 41.51 1.11 -1.52
C ASN A 229 41.61 -0.14 -0.63
N ALA A 230 40.46 -0.56 -0.10
CA ALA A 230 40.30 -1.68 0.83
C ALA A 230 39.72 -2.92 0.14
N SER A 231 39.80 -3.01 -1.20
CA SER A 231 39.19 -4.11 -1.95
C SER A 231 39.74 -5.47 -1.51
N GLU A 232 41.05 -5.58 -1.34
CA GLU A 232 41.70 -6.83 -0.93
C GLU A 232 41.34 -7.19 0.52
N ASP A 233 41.36 -6.22 1.42
CA ASP A 233 41.00 -6.40 2.84
C ASP A 233 39.54 -6.83 2.99
N TYR A 234 38.62 -6.16 2.28
CA TYR A 234 37.20 -6.52 2.30
C TYR A 234 36.94 -7.92 1.73
N LEU A 235 37.57 -8.27 0.59
CA LEU A 235 37.41 -9.60 0.00
C LEU A 235 38.03 -10.70 0.88
N GLY A 236 39.13 -10.41 1.55
CA GLY A 236 39.77 -11.35 2.48
C GLY A 236 38.87 -11.76 3.64
N GLU A 237 38.11 -10.82 4.19
CA GLU A 237 37.29 -11.04 5.39
C GLU A 237 35.80 -11.30 5.09
N HIS A 238 35.25 -10.72 4.03
CA HIS A 238 33.80 -10.66 3.77
C HIS A 238 33.35 -11.27 2.43
N SER A 239 34.24 -11.91 1.67
CA SER A 239 33.88 -12.52 0.38
C SER A 239 32.72 -13.52 0.51
N GLY A 240 31.64 -13.28 -0.24
CA GLY A 240 30.48 -14.16 -0.33
C GLY A 240 29.51 -14.09 0.85
N GLN A 241 29.69 -13.14 1.77
CA GLN A 241 28.79 -12.93 2.90
C GLN A 241 27.67 -11.96 2.51
N GLN A 242 26.42 -12.42 2.60
CA GLN A 242 25.25 -11.63 2.19
C GLN A 242 25.02 -10.38 3.06
N GLU A 243 25.24 -10.48 4.37
CA GLU A 243 24.98 -9.36 5.29
C GLU A 243 25.97 -8.19 5.09
N PRO A 244 27.30 -8.38 5.09
CA PRO A 244 28.26 -7.32 4.77
C PRO A 244 28.00 -6.66 3.42
N GLU A 245 27.68 -7.44 2.38
CA GLU A 245 27.35 -6.90 1.05
C GLU A 245 26.13 -5.97 1.11
N MET A 246 25.04 -6.37 1.77
CA MET A 246 23.86 -5.52 1.93
C MET A 246 24.14 -4.23 2.70
N TRP A 247 24.99 -4.29 3.73
CA TRP A 247 25.38 -3.10 4.49
C TRP A 247 26.29 -2.17 3.70
N LEU A 248 27.28 -2.74 2.98
CA LEU A 248 28.21 -1.98 2.17
C LEU A 248 27.48 -1.23 1.06
N GLU A 249 26.51 -1.86 0.38
CA GLU A 249 25.70 -1.19 -0.65
C GLU A 249 24.96 0.05 -0.10
N LYS A 250 24.49 0.03 1.15
CA LYS A 250 23.85 1.21 1.77
C LYS A 250 24.80 2.38 1.99
N LEU A 251 26.10 2.14 2.03
CA LEU A 251 27.13 3.16 2.27
C LEU A 251 27.73 3.70 0.97
N LYS A 252 27.30 3.18 -0.19
CA LYS A 252 27.83 3.57 -1.48
C LYS A 252 27.51 5.03 -1.79
N ILE A 253 28.52 5.83 -2.15
CA ILE A 253 28.36 7.23 -2.53
C ILE A 253 28.77 7.54 -3.97
N GLY A 254 29.42 6.60 -4.65
CA GLY A 254 29.98 6.86 -5.97
C GLY A 254 30.61 5.64 -6.61
N THR A 255 31.10 5.85 -7.83
CA THR A 255 32.08 4.99 -8.50
C THR A 255 33.38 5.76 -8.70
N LEU A 256 34.50 5.06 -8.63
CA LEU A 256 35.81 5.66 -8.87
C LEU A 256 35.91 6.13 -10.32
N LYS A 257 36.52 7.29 -10.54
CA LYS A 257 36.88 7.75 -11.89
C LYS A 257 37.90 6.75 -12.50
N PRO A 258 37.72 6.34 -13.76
CA PRO A 258 38.71 5.54 -14.48
C PRO A 258 40.10 6.19 -14.51
#